data_AF-A0A2N2HGB3-F1
#
_entry.id   AF-A0A2N2HGB3-F1
#
_cell.length_a   1.000
_cell.length_b   1.000
_cell.length_c   1.000
_cell.angle_alpha   90.00
_cell.angle_beta   90.00
_cell.angle_gamma   90.00
#
_symmetry.space_group_name_H-M   'P 1'
#
loop_
_entity.id
_entity.type
_entity.pdbx_description
1 polymer ?
#
loop_
_entity_poly.entity_id
_entity_poly.type
_entity_poly.pdbx_seq_one_letter_code
_entity_poly.pdbx_strand_id
1 'polypeptide(L)'
;ELFAAFMQDYPRHKLLPNALYWTGEAWYAQARYDRAMEFFTRVVQDHPRHAKSADALLKLAYSALRQGQPGQAGVYLQQLEARYPDSPASRLGRQARSRMQGCNEPKAVALARG
;
A
#
# COMPACT_ATOMS: atom_id res chain seq x y z
N GLU A 1 4.03 17.89 -18.19
CA GLU A 1 4.54 18.26 -16.84
C GLU A 1 3.56 19.07 -15.98
N LEU A 2 2.24 18.99 -16.22
CA LEU A 2 1.26 19.82 -15.49
C LEU A 2 1.06 19.41 -14.01
N PHE A 3 1.19 18.11 -13.71
CA PHE A 3 0.95 17.57 -12.36
C PHE A 3 2.08 17.88 -11.38
N ALA A 4 3.34 17.96 -11.85
CA ALA A 4 4.49 18.25 -11.00
C ALA A 4 4.44 19.71 -10.48
N ALA A 5 4.10 20.66 -11.36
CA ALA A 5 3.92 22.06 -10.99
C ALA A 5 2.77 22.26 -9.99
N PHE A 6 1.62 21.60 -10.21
CA PHE A 6 0.49 21.68 -9.27
C PHE A 6 0.85 21.22 -7.84
N MET A 7 1.73 20.22 -7.70
CA MET A 7 2.18 19.76 -6.39
C MET A 7 3.12 20.74 -5.67
N GLN A 8 3.84 21.58 -6.42
CA GLN A 8 4.74 22.59 -5.87
C GLN A 8 3.99 23.88 -5.53
N ASP A 9 3.04 24.28 -6.37
CA ASP A 9 2.31 25.55 -6.21
C ASP A 9 1.20 25.47 -5.15
N TYR A 10 0.69 24.26 -4.86
CA TYR A 10 -0.48 24.07 -3.99
C TYR A 10 -0.30 22.96 -2.93
N PRO A 11 0.72 23.05 -2.05
CA PRO A 11 1.09 21.99 -1.11
C PRO A 11 0.05 21.70 -0.01
N ARG A 12 -0.92 22.60 0.21
CA ARG A 12 -2.02 22.43 1.18
C ARG A 12 -3.39 22.18 0.52
N HIS A 13 -3.42 22.02 -0.79
CA HIS A 13 -4.67 21.88 -1.51
C HIS A 13 -5.29 20.50 -1.29
N LYS A 14 -6.62 20.47 -1.10
CA LYS A 14 -7.37 19.24 -0.78
C LYS A 14 -7.21 18.13 -1.83
N LEU A 15 -6.78 18.46 -3.04
CA LEU A 15 -6.54 17.50 -4.13
C LEU A 15 -5.12 16.93 -4.16
N LEU A 16 -4.15 17.50 -3.42
CA LEU A 16 -2.77 17.01 -3.41
C LEU A 16 -2.64 15.52 -3.06
N PRO A 17 -3.34 14.98 -2.02
CA PRO A 17 -3.26 13.55 -1.72
C PRO A 17 -3.77 12.69 -2.88
N ASN A 18 -4.77 13.17 -3.63
CA ASN A 18 -5.28 12.47 -4.82
C ASN A 18 -4.25 12.51 -5.96
N ALA A 19 -3.62 13.67 -6.22
CA ALA A 19 -2.60 13.81 -7.25
C ALA A 19 -1.38 12.91 -6.99
N LEU A 20 -0.90 12.88 -5.75
CA LEU A 20 0.17 11.98 -5.32
C LEU A 20 -0.23 10.51 -5.50
N TYR A 21 -1.44 10.14 -5.04
CA TYR A 21 -1.94 8.77 -5.20
C TYR A 21 -2.01 8.33 -6.66
N TRP A 22 -2.61 9.13 -7.54
CA TRP A 22 -2.75 8.79 -8.96
C TRP A 22 -1.41 8.80 -9.69
N THR A 23 -0.45 9.63 -9.25
CA THR A 23 0.93 9.57 -9.76
C THR A 23 1.60 8.25 -9.37
N GLY A 24 1.42 7.80 -8.12
CA GLY A 24 1.88 6.48 -7.67
C GLY A 24 1.26 5.34 -8.49
N GLU A 25 -0.05 5.40 -8.76
CA GLU A 25 -0.75 4.42 -9.60
C GLU A 25 -0.20 4.38 -11.03
N ALA A 26 0.10 5.53 -11.62
CA ALA A 26 0.70 5.60 -12.96
C ALA A 26 2.08 4.93 -13.01
N TRP A 27 2.92 5.12 -11.98
CA TRP A 27 4.20 4.43 -11.88
C TRP A 27 4.03 2.93 -11.62
N TYR A 28 3.05 2.54 -10.80
CA TYR A 28 2.73 1.14 -10.52
C TYR A 28 2.30 0.40 -11.79
N ALA A 29 1.47 1.04 -12.63
CA ALA A 29 1.02 0.48 -13.90
C ALA A 29 2.18 0.24 -14.88
N GLN A 30 3.24 1.05 -14.80
CA GLN A 30 4.48 0.88 -15.57
C GLN A 30 5.46 -0.11 -14.94
N ALA A 31 5.05 -0.85 -13.91
CA ALA A 31 5.90 -1.74 -13.11
C ALA A 31 7.12 -1.06 -12.46
N ARG A 32 7.11 0.28 -12.34
CA ARG A 32 8.15 1.06 -11.65
C ARG A 32 7.79 1.19 -10.17
N TYR A 33 7.86 0.07 -9.45
CA TYR A 33 7.36 -0.03 -8.08
C TYR A 33 8.10 0.88 -7.09
N ASP A 34 9.40 1.12 -7.26
CA ASP A 34 10.15 2.04 -6.39
C ASP A 34 9.61 3.47 -6.47
N ARG A 35 9.35 3.94 -7.70
CA ARG A 35 8.75 5.25 -7.92
C ARG A 35 7.32 5.28 -7.39
N ALA A 36 6.53 4.23 -7.61
CA ALA A 36 5.19 4.15 -7.07
C ALA A 36 5.19 4.29 -5.53
N MET A 37 6.09 3.57 -4.86
CA MET A 37 6.23 3.58 -3.41
C MET A 37 6.64 4.96 -2.87
N GLU A 38 7.49 5.71 -3.57
CA GLU A 38 7.84 7.09 -3.21
C GLU A 38 6.59 7.97 -3.09
N PHE A 39 5.71 7.94 -4.10
CA PHE A 39 4.49 8.75 -4.10
C PHE A 39 3.45 8.26 -3.09
N PHE A 40 3.24 6.95 -2.97
CA PHE A 40 2.31 6.42 -1.97
C PHE A 40 2.77 6.72 -0.53
N THR A 41 4.08 6.65 -0.27
CA THR A 41 4.65 6.99 1.04
C THR A 41 4.33 8.43 1.41
N ARG A 42 4.46 9.37 0.47
CA ARG A 42 4.09 10.78 0.68
C ARG A 42 2.62 10.95 1.04
N VAL A 43 1.70 10.24 0.37
CA VAL A 43 0.27 10.27 0.74
C VAL A 43 0.08 9.87 2.22
N VAL A 44 0.75 8.80 2.65
CA VAL A 44 0.60 8.22 3.99
C VAL A 44 1.24 9.08 5.08
N GLN A 45 2.39 9.69 4.79
CA GLN A 45 3.17 10.51 5.72
C GLN A 45 2.64 11.94 5.81
N ASP A 46 2.38 12.58 4.67
CA ASP A 46 2.02 14.00 4.62
C ASP A 46 0.51 14.21 4.84
N HIS A 47 -0.30 13.19 4.52
CA HIS A 47 -1.76 13.28 4.57
C HIS A 47 -2.43 12.13 5.33
N PRO A 48 -2.01 11.79 6.56
CA PRO A 48 -2.46 10.59 7.26
C PRO A 48 -3.96 10.52 7.55
N ARG A 49 -4.70 11.65 7.51
CA ARG A 49 -6.15 11.68 7.73
C ARG A 49 -6.99 11.64 6.45
N HIS A 50 -6.36 11.68 5.28
CA HIS A 50 -7.08 11.66 4.00
C HIS A 50 -7.52 10.24 3.62
N ALA A 51 -8.67 10.12 2.96
CA ALA A 51 -9.24 8.81 2.58
C ALA A 51 -8.27 7.96 1.72
N LYS A 52 -7.45 8.62 0.89
CA LYS A 52 -6.44 7.95 0.04
C LYS A 52 -5.26 7.36 0.79
N SER A 53 -5.07 7.67 2.07
CA SER A 53 -3.93 7.17 2.84
C SER A 53 -4.07 5.69 3.19
N ALA A 54 -5.31 5.23 3.38
CA ALA A 54 -5.58 3.79 3.48
C ALA A 54 -5.31 3.07 2.15
N ASP A 55 -5.79 3.63 1.03
CA ASP A 55 -5.54 3.08 -0.32
C ASP A 55 -4.04 3.04 -0.64
N ALA A 56 -3.30 4.10 -0.28
CA ALA A 56 -1.87 4.22 -0.50
C ALA A 56 -1.06 3.18 0.30
N LEU A 57 -1.42 2.90 1.55
CA LEU A 57 -0.80 1.81 2.32
C LEU A 57 -1.04 0.43 1.68
N LEU A 58 -2.25 0.18 1.16
CA LEU A 58 -2.52 -1.06 0.44
C LEU A 58 -1.66 -1.16 -0.82
N LYS A 59 -1.48 -0.06 -1.55
CA LYS A 59 -0.63 -0.02 -2.73
C LYS A 59 0.86 -0.14 -2.41
N LEU A 60 1.32 0.36 -1.26
CA LEU A 60 2.68 0.09 -0.76
C LEU A 60 2.88 -1.40 -0.52
N ALA A 61 1.92 -2.08 0.12
CA ALA A 61 1.98 -3.53 0.31
C ALA A 61 2.04 -4.29 -1.02
N TYR A 62 1.17 -3.93 -1.97
CA TYR A 62 1.18 -4.57 -3.29
C TYR A 62 2.46 -4.29 -4.07
N SER A 63 2.99 -3.06 -4.01
CA SER A 63 4.27 -2.73 -4.65
C SER A 63 5.40 -3.58 -4.07
N ALA A 64 5.48 -3.72 -2.74
CA ALA A 64 6.45 -4.58 -2.09
C ALA A 64 6.31 -6.06 -2.50
N LEU A 65 5.07 -6.58 -2.63
CA LEU A 65 4.85 -7.93 -3.15
C LEU A 65 5.35 -8.09 -4.59
N ARG A 66 5.10 -7.11 -5.45
CA ARG A 66 5.58 -7.12 -6.85
C ARG A 66 7.10 -7.06 -6.95
N GLN A 67 7.77 -6.52 -5.94
CA GLN A 67 9.22 -6.53 -5.80
C GLN A 67 9.77 -7.79 -5.12
N GLY A 68 8.93 -8.77 -4.77
CA GLY A 68 9.39 -9.97 -4.07
C GLY A 68 9.77 -9.74 -2.60
N GLN A 69 9.20 -8.70 -1.97
CA GLN A 69 9.48 -8.31 -0.59
C GLN A 69 8.25 -8.56 0.32
N PRO A 70 7.85 -9.84 0.55
CA PRO A 70 6.64 -10.16 1.31
C PRO A 70 6.73 -9.73 2.79
N GLY A 71 7.93 -9.71 3.39
CA GLY A 71 8.12 -9.20 4.74
C GLY A 71 7.72 -7.72 4.85
N GLN A 72 8.20 -6.89 3.92
CA GLN A 72 7.87 -5.47 3.89
C GLN A 72 6.38 -5.24 3.56
N ALA A 73 5.82 -6.04 2.65
CA ALA A 73 4.39 -6.01 2.39
C ALA A 73 3.56 -6.29 3.66
N GLY A 74 3.96 -7.28 4.46
CA GLY A 74 3.33 -7.61 5.73
C GLY A 74 3.32 -6.46 6.73
N VAL A 75 4.40 -5.68 6.78
CA VAL A 75 4.51 -4.47 7.61
C VAL A 75 3.51 -3.40 7.15
N TYR A 76 3.41 -3.11 5.85
CA TYR A 76 2.43 -2.15 5.34
C TYR A 76 0.98 -2.58 5.60
N LEU A 77 0.68 -3.88 5.47
CA LEU A 77 -0.65 -4.41 5.77
C LEU A 77 -0.99 -4.30 7.26
N GLN A 78 -0.04 -4.57 8.17
CA GLN A 78 -0.21 -4.32 9.61
C GLN A 78 -0.48 -2.85 9.90
N GLN A 79 0.29 -1.94 9.30
CA GLN A 79 0.07 -0.51 9.48
C GLN A 79 -1.31 -0.08 8.96
N LEU A 80 -1.76 -0.64 7.86
CA LEU A 80 -3.08 -0.38 7.29
C LEU A 80 -4.21 -0.81 8.24
N GLU A 81 -4.09 -2.00 8.81
CA GLU A 81 -5.05 -2.52 9.81
C GLU A 81 -5.03 -1.69 11.10
N ALA A 82 -3.86 -1.30 11.58
CA ALA A 82 -3.73 -0.53 12.81
C ALA A 82 -4.23 0.92 12.66
N ARG A 83 -3.94 1.57 11.52
CA ARG A 83 -4.25 3.00 11.31
C ARG A 83 -5.63 3.23 10.70
N TYR A 84 -6.15 2.30 9.92
CA TYR A 84 -7.39 2.47 9.15
C TYR A 84 -8.29 1.21 9.21
N PRO A 85 -8.62 0.70 10.41
CA PRO A 85 -9.26 -0.62 10.60
C PRO A 85 -10.59 -0.78 9.84
N ASP A 86 -11.37 0.30 9.74
CA ASP A 86 -12.71 0.32 9.13
C ASP A 86 -12.70 0.64 7.63
N SER A 87 -11.52 0.88 7.05
CA SER A 87 -11.42 1.22 5.64
C SER A 87 -11.65 0.01 4.73
N PRO A 88 -12.23 0.20 3.53
CA PRO A 88 -12.30 -0.86 2.52
C PRO A 88 -10.92 -1.46 2.20
N ALA A 89 -9.88 -0.61 2.17
CA ALA A 89 -8.50 -1.02 1.97
C ALA A 89 -8.02 -1.97 3.08
N SER A 90 -8.35 -1.72 4.35
CA SER A 90 -7.97 -2.61 5.45
C SER A 90 -8.61 -3.99 5.35
N ARG A 91 -9.87 -4.07 4.92
CA ARG A 91 -10.51 -5.36 4.62
C ARG A 91 -9.78 -6.14 3.52
N LEU A 92 -9.36 -5.47 2.45
CA LEU A 92 -8.55 -6.08 1.40
C LEU A 92 -7.16 -6.47 1.92
N GLY A 93 -6.57 -5.64 2.78
CA GLY A 93 -5.27 -5.89 3.40
C GLY A 93 -5.26 -7.17 4.25
N ARG A 94 -6.29 -7.38 5.07
CA ARG A 94 -6.46 -8.62 5.84
C ARG A 94 -6.52 -9.86 4.94
N GLN A 95 -7.25 -9.77 3.83
CA GLN A 95 -7.34 -10.86 2.85
C GLN A 95 -5.99 -11.13 2.18
N ALA A 96 -5.27 -10.07 1.77
CA ALA A 96 -3.95 -10.19 1.17
C ALA A 96 -2.96 -10.84 2.14
N ARG A 97 -2.96 -10.41 3.41
CA ARG A 97 -2.09 -10.94 4.46
C ARG A 97 -2.37 -12.43 4.74
N SER A 98 -3.63 -12.83 4.82
CA SER A 98 -4.02 -14.24 4.98
C SER A 98 -3.51 -15.11 3.83
N ARG A 99 -3.62 -14.63 2.57
CA ARG A 99 -3.07 -15.34 1.41
C ARG A 99 -1.55 -15.47 1.45
N MET A 100 -0.85 -14.43 1.90
CA MET A 100 0.61 -14.47 2.07
C MET A 100 1.04 -15.50 3.13
N GLN A 101 0.30 -15.61 4.23
CA GLN A 101 0.59 -16.54 5.32
C GLN A 101 0.24 -17.99 4.97
N GLY A 102 -0.85 -18.22 4.24
CA GLY A 102 -1.20 -19.55 3.73
C GLY A 102 -0.19 -20.11 2.71
N CYS A 103 0.61 -19.25 2.07
CA CYS A 103 1.75 -19.67 1.25
C CYS A 103 3.03 -19.94 2.06
N ASN A 104 3.06 -19.56 3.35
CA ASN A 104 4.23 -19.68 4.23
C ASN A 104 4.06 -20.74 5.33
N GLU A 105 2.96 -21.51 5.31
CA GLU A 105 2.89 -22.77 6.05
C GLU A 105 3.63 -23.85 5.24
N PRO A 106 4.72 -24.47 5.76
CA PRO A 106 5.12 -25.76 5.22
C PRO A 106 3.91 -26.69 5.38
N LYS A 107 3.53 -27.40 4.31
CA LYS A 107 2.51 -28.46 4.33
C LYS A 107 2.95 -29.66 5.19
N ALA A 108 3.26 -29.44 6.46
CA ALA A 108 3.97 -30.39 7.32
C ALA A 108 3.31 -30.60 8.70
N VAL A 109 2.02 -30.29 8.86
CA VAL A 109 1.25 -30.72 10.05
C VAL A 109 -0.11 -31.28 9.63
N ALA A 110 -0.10 -32.35 8.83
CA ALA A 110 -1.30 -33.15 8.56
C ALA A 110 -1.04 -34.67 8.57
N LEU A 111 0.01 -35.14 9.25
CA LEU A 111 0.32 -36.57 9.40
C LEU A 111 0.76 -36.98 10.82
N ALA A 112 0.32 -36.28 11.86
CA ALA A 112 0.68 -36.63 13.24
C ALA A 112 -0.52 -36.65 14.19
N ARG A 113 -1.53 -37.45 13.85
CA ARG A 113 -2.46 -38.15 14.76
C ARG A 113 -2.87 -39.40 13.96
N GLY A 114 -2.26 -40.56 14.20
CA GLY A 114 -2.45 -41.34 15.41
C GLY A 114 -3.61 -42.28 15.13
#